data_AF-A0A7J4J6N6-F1
#
_entry.id   AF-A0A7J4J6N6-F1
#
_cell.length_a   1.000
_cell.length_b   1.000
_cell.length_c   1.000
_cell.angle_alpha   90.00
_cell.angle_beta   90.00
_cell.angle_gamma   90.00
#
_symmetry.space_group_name_H-M   'P 1'
#
loop_
_entity.id
_entity.type
_entity.pdbx_description
1 polymer ?
#
loop_
_entity_poly.entity_id
_entity_poly.type
_entity_poly.pdbx_seq_one_letter_code
_entity_poly.pdbx_strand_id
1 'polypeptide(L)'
;MILLSRTVINDSQLEQWCARLPACETFLRNFFATCQLYEYRVNHRNYEYDLTLYAQSEGWRDYIPNLLSAFRDIATDVTTLN
;
A
#
# COMPACT_ATOMS: atom_id res chain seq x y z
N MET A 1 10.72 -0.60 -24.94
CA MET A 1 9.42 -1.01 -24.38
C MET A 1 9.47 -0.72 -22.89
N ILE A 2 8.71 0.26 -22.40
CA ILE A 2 8.70 0.64 -20.98
C ILE A 2 7.48 -0.02 -20.33
N LEU A 3 7.72 -0.86 -19.32
CA LEU A 3 6.66 -1.44 -18.50
C LEU A 3 6.32 -0.44 -17.40
N LEU A 4 5.14 0.15 -17.47
CA LEU A 4 4.59 0.98 -16.39
C LEU A 4 3.69 0.08 -15.54
N SER A 5 4.14 -0.23 -14.32
CA SER A 5 3.27 -0.81 -13.30
C SER A 5 2.53 0.32 -12.60
N ARG A 6 1.20 0.29 -12.65
CA ARG A 6 0.37 1.16 -11.83
C ARG A 6 -0.28 0.31 -10.76
N THR A 7 -0.11 0.70 -9.50
CA THR A 7 -0.91 0.16 -8.41
C THR A 7 -2.32 0.70 -8.54
N VAL A 8 -3.29 -0.20 -8.72
CA VAL A 8 -4.71 0.13 -8.68
C VAL A 8 -5.20 -0.18 -7.28
N ILE A 9 -5.89 0.79 -6.67
CA ILE A 9 -6.52 0.67 -5.36
C ILE A 9 -7.96 0.18 -5.58
N ASN A 10 -8.33 -0.92 -4.94
CA ASN A 10 -9.73 -1.34 -4.86
C ASN A 10 -10.43 -0.57 -3.74
N ASP A 11 -11.22 0.45 -4.10
CA ASP A 11 -11.91 1.33 -3.17
C ASP A 11 -12.85 0.57 -2.21
N SER A 12 -13.51 -0.50 -2.66
CA SER A 12 -14.40 -1.28 -1.79
C SER A 12 -13.64 -2.06 -0.71
N GLN A 13 -12.48 -2.65 -1.07
CA GLN A 13 -11.63 -3.33 -0.08
C GLN A 13 -10.96 -2.33 0.86
N LEU A 14 -10.64 -1.13 0.35
CA LEU A 14 -10.12 -0.03 1.15
C LEU A 14 -11.12 0.38 2.24
N GLU A 15 -12.38 0.60 1.88
CA GLU A 15 -13.46 0.92 2.83
C GLU A 15 -13.63 -0.16 3.90
N GLN A 16 -13.62 -1.44 3.51
CA GLN A 16 -13.77 -2.57 4.43
C GLN A 16 -12.63 -2.64 5.46
N TRP A 17 -11.39 -2.43 5.00
CA TRP A 17 -10.23 -2.41 5.89
C TRP A 17 -10.22 -1.17 6.77
N CYS A 18 -10.63 -0.01 6.25
CA CYS A 18 -10.70 1.22 7.04
C CYS A 18 -11.82 1.24 8.07
N ALA A 19 -12.87 0.43 7.92
CA ALA A 19 -13.84 0.19 8.99
C ALA A 19 -13.26 -0.64 10.16
N ARG A 20 -12.19 -1.41 9.93
CA ARG A 20 -11.56 -2.30 10.93
C ARG A 20 -10.31 -1.71 11.58
N LEU A 21 -9.64 -0.79 10.88
CA LEU A 21 -8.39 -0.18 11.30
C LEU A 21 -8.65 1.26 11.78
N PRO A 22 -8.29 1.61 13.03
CA PRO A 22 -8.53 2.97 13.55
C PRO A 22 -7.72 3.99 12.76
N ALA A 23 -8.30 5.10 12.30
CA ALA A 23 -7.56 6.15 11.54
C ALA A 23 -6.90 5.69 10.22
N CYS A 24 -7.41 4.60 9.63
CA CYS A 24 -6.90 3.98 8.40
C CYS A 24 -6.81 4.92 7.19
N GLU A 25 -7.83 5.75 6.98
CA GLU A 25 -7.92 6.60 5.78
C GLU A 25 -6.80 7.64 5.75
N THR A 26 -6.50 8.27 6.89
CA THR A 26 -5.38 9.20 7.05
C THR A 26 -4.04 8.49 6.86
N PHE A 27 -3.89 7.30 7.45
CA PHE A 27 -2.65 6.53 7.37
C PHE A 27 -2.33 6.09 5.94
N LEU A 28 -3.28 5.45 5.25
CA LEU A 28 -3.07 4.97 3.88
C LEU A 28 -2.88 6.13 2.90
N ARG A 29 -3.63 7.23 3.06
CA ARG A 29 -3.42 8.45 2.25
C ARG A 29 -2.02 9.01 2.42
N ASN A 30 -1.51 9.07 3.65
CA ASN A 30 -0.16 9.52 3.91
C ASN A 30 0.88 8.53 3.35
N PHE A 31 0.67 7.23 3.57
CA PHE A 31 1.56 6.19 3.04
C PHE A 31 1.71 6.28 1.52
N PHE A 32 0.60 6.35 0.76
CA PHE A 32 0.66 6.50 -0.69
C PHE A 32 1.27 7.83 -1.15
N ALA A 33 1.17 8.90 -0.34
CA ALA A 33 1.80 10.18 -0.62
C ALA A 33 3.31 10.18 -0.37
N THR A 34 3.79 9.37 0.59
CA THR A 34 5.21 9.32 1.00
C THR A 34 5.98 8.16 0.40
N CYS A 35 5.30 7.14 -0.12
CA CYS A 35 5.96 5.95 -0.63
C CYS A 35 6.74 6.25 -1.90
N GLN A 36 7.95 5.70 -2.00
CA GLN A 36 8.80 5.91 -3.16
C GLN A 36 8.23 5.18 -4.39
N LEU A 37 8.30 5.82 -5.56
CA LEU A 37 7.97 5.18 -6.82
C LEU A 37 9.08 4.17 -7.16
N TYR A 38 8.77 2.88 -7.18
CA TYR A 38 9.70 1.82 -7.56
C TYR A 38 9.52 1.39 -9.03
N GLU A 39 10.58 0.86 -9.64
CA GLU A 39 10.49 0.21 -10.93
C GLU A 39 9.60 -1.05 -10.86
N TYR A 40 8.91 -1.37 -11.96
CA TYR A 40 7.92 -2.46 -12.05
C TYR A 40 8.38 -3.81 -11.47
N ARG A 41 9.66 -4.15 -11.58
CA ARG A 41 10.20 -5.43 -11.10
C ARG A 41 10.40 -5.49 -9.58
N VAL A 42 10.21 -4.38 -8.87
CA VAL A 42 10.61 -4.23 -7.46
C VAL A 42 9.47 -3.73 -6.56
N ASN A 43 8.26 -3.58 -7.11
CA ASN A 43 7.17 -2.83 -6.49
C ASN A 43 6.67 -3.43 -5.17
N HIS A 44 6.21 -4.68 -5.17
CA HIS A 44 5.43 -5.20 -4.03
C HIS A 44 6.23 -5.36 -2.72
N ARG A 45 7.44 -5.94 -2.79
CA ARG A 45 8.29 -6.13 -1.60
C ARG A 45 8.76 -4.80 -1.02
N ASN A 46 9.06 -3.82 -1.88
CA ASN A 46 9.49 -2.52 -1.40
C ASN A 46 8.33 -1.74 -0.79
N TYR A 47 7.12 -1.82 -1.37
CA TYR A 47 5.92 -1.25 -0.76
C TYR A 47 5.62 -1.86 0.63
N GLU A 48 5.74 -3.18 0.79
CA GLU A 48 5.59 -3.83 2.10
C GLU A 48 6.64 -3.34 3.12
N TYR A 49 7.88 -3.15 2.66
CA TYR A 49 8.97 -2.64 3.48
C TYR A 49 8.72 -1.18 3.91
N ASP A 50 8.37 -0.30 2.98
CA ASP A 50 8.03 1.09 3.24
C ASP A 50 6.83 1.20 4.17
N LEU A 51 5.81 0.36 3.97
CA LEU A 51 4.62 0.33 4.82
C LEU A 51 4.99 -0.05 6.25
N THR A 52 5.90 -1.02 6.40
CA THR A 52 6.41 -1.45 7.71
C THR A 52 7.19 -0.32 8.38
N LEU A 53 8.10 0.34 7.66
CA LEU A 53 8.87 1.47 8.20
C LEU A 53 7.97 2.63 8.60
N TYR A 54 7.05 3.02 7.72
CA TYR A 54 6.12 4.12 7.95
C TYR A 54 5.15 3.83 9.09
N ALA A 55 4.60 2.60 9.15
CA ALA A 55 3.79 2.17 10.28
C ALA A 55 4.56 2.22 11.60
N GLN A 56 5.84 1.88 11.60
CA GLN A 56 6.66 2.01 12.82
C GLN A 56 6.89 3.46 13.24
N SER A 57 7.16 4.37 12.29
CA SER A 57 7.39 5.79 12.60
C SER A 57 6.13 6.48 13.13
N GLU A 58 4.96 6.12 12.61
CA GLU A 58 3.68 6.70 13.01
C GLU A 58 3.07 6.03 14.26
N GLY A 59 3.73 5.03 14.86
CA GLY A 59 3.25 4.35 16.06
C GLY A 59 2.20 3.24 15.82
N TRP A 60 2.08 2.76 14.59
CA TRP A 60 1.14 1.72 14.15
C TRP A 60 1.73 0.31 14.18
N ARG A 61 2.76 0.07 14.99
CA ARG A 61 3.52 -1.18 14.99
C ARG A 61 2.63 -2.41 15.18
N ASP A 62 1.64 -2.33 16.07
CA ASP A 62 0.76 -3.46 16.38
C ASP A 62 -0.23 -3.78 15.24
N TYR A 63 -0.43 -2.84 14.32
CA TYR A 63 -1.31 -2.99 13.16
C TYR A 63 -0.58 -3.41 11.88
N ILE A 64 0.75 -3.52 11.91
CA ILE A 64 1.56 -3.90 10.74
C ILE A 64 1.03 -5.17 10.03
N PRO A 65 0.67 -6.27 10.73
CA PRO A 65 0.14 -7.45 10.07
C PRO A 65 -1.14 -7.17 9.27
N ASN A 66 -2.06 -6.40 9.88
CA ASN A 66 -3.32 -6.03 9.24
C ASN A 66 -3.12 -5.05 8.09
N LEU A 67 -2.17 -4.12 8.21
CA LEU A 67 -1.82 -3.16 7.16
C LEU A 67 -1.21 -3.87 5.94
N LEU A 68 -0.35 -4.86 6.16
CA LEU A 68 0.22 -5.67 5.07
C LEU A 68 -0.86 -6.53 4.38
N SER A 69 -1.79 -7.11 5.14
CA SER A 69 -2.95 -7.80 4.56
C SER A 69 -3.84 -6.84 3.76
N ALA A 70 -4.15 -5.67 4.32
CA ALA A 70 -4.91 -4.63 3.62
C ALA A 70 -4.22 -4.21 2.33
N PHE A 71 -2.91 -3.96 2.35
CA PHE A 71 -2.15 -3.63 1.16
C PHE A 71 -2.28 -4.70 0.08
N ARG A 72 -2.10 -5.99 0.41
CA ARG A 72 -2.23 -7.09 -0.55
C ARG A 72 -3.64 -7.24 -1.12
N ASP A 73 -4.66 -7.00 -0.29
CA ASP A 73 -6.04 -7.08 -0.71
C ASP A 73 -6.42 -5.90 -1.62
N ILE A 74 -6.00 -4.69 -1.26
CA ILE A 74 -6.40 -3.42 -1.90
C ILE A 74 -5.57 -3.14 -3.15
N ALA A 75 -4.27 -3.41 -3.12
CA ALA A 75 -3.32 -3.08 -4.17
C ALA A 75 -3.22 -4.21 -5.18
N THR A 76 -3.69 -3.96 -6.40
CA THR A 76 -3.47 -4.88 -7.53
C THR A 76 -2.48 -4.25 -8.51
N ASP A 77 -1.42 -4.99 -8.87
CA ASP A 77 -0.48 -4.56 -9.91
C ASP A 77 -1.13 -4.75 -11.29
N VAL A 78 -1.37 -3.62 -11.99
CA VAL A 78 -1.75 -3.65 -13.40
C VAL A 78 -0.51 -3.32 -14.23
N THR A 79 -0.04 -4.30 -14.99
CA THR A 79 1.04 -4.09 -15.96
C THR A 79 0.41 -3.73 -17.31
N THR A 80 0.67 -2.52 -17.80
CA THR A 80 0.27 -2.14 -19.17
C THR A 80 1.50 -2.15 -20.08
N LEU A 81 1.37 -2.77 -21.25
CA LEU A 81 2.37 -2.74 -22.31
C LEU A 81 2.07 -1.52 -23.20
N ASN A 82 3.00 -0.57 -23.25
CA ASN A 82 3.02 0.53 -24.22
C ASN A 82 4.05 0.26 -25.32
#